data_AF-A0A133YZR8-F1
#
_entry.id   AF-A0A133YZR8-F1
#
_cell.length_a   1.000
_cell.length_b   1.000
_cell.length_c   1.000
_cell.angle_alpha   90.00
_cell.angle_beta   90.00
_cell.angle_gamma   90.00
#
_symmetry.space_group_name_H-M   'P 1'
#
loop_
_entity.id
_entity.type
_entity.pdbx_description
1 polymer ?
#
loop_
_entity_poly.entity_id
_entity_poly.type
_entity_poly.pdbx_seq_one_letter_code
_entity_poly.pdbx_strand_id
1 'polypeptide(L)' 'MKRYKELEKVGIFLYKIPYENVYLFKKGDSLIFVNLDLKLIEFRGDISLNFKAYKLLLDFVFDKFI' A
#
# COMPACT_ATOMS: atom_id res chain seq x y z
N MET A 1 -6.70 -10.87 11.13
CA MET A 1 -5.27 -10.48 10.97
C MET A 1 -5.22 -9.09 10.34
N LYS A 2 -4.38 -8.15 10.81
CA LYS A 2 -4.31 -6.79 10.22
C LYS A 2 -3.88 -6.89 8.74
N ARG A 3 -4.75 -6.47 7.80
CA ARG A 3 -4.64 -6.56 6.30
C ARG A 3 -3.26 -6.19 5.72
N TYR A 4 -2.48 -5.37 6.41
CA TYR A 4 -1.23 -4.76 5.91
C TYR A 4 0.06 -5.47 6.34
N LYS A 5 0.00 -6.54 7.15
CA LYS A 5 1.22 -7.21 7.65
C LYS A 5 2.13 -7.79 6.56
N GLU A 6 1.57 -8.21 5.42
CA GLU A 6 2.39 -8.71 4.30
C GLU A 6 3.14 -7.59 3.57
N LEU A 7 2.60 -6.37 3.57
CA LEU A 7 3.27 -5.19 2.99
C LEU A 7 4.49 -4.79 3.83
N GLU A 8 4.42 -4.92 5.15
CA GLU A 8 5.54 -4.63 6.05
C GLU A 8 6.77 -5.53 5.74
N LYS A 9 6.54 -6.79 5.36
CA LYS A 9 7.60 -7.74 4.97
C LYS A 9 8.38 -7.34 3.71
N VAL A 10 7.82 -6.44 2.89
CA VAL A 10 8.47 -5.89 1.68
C VAL A 10 8.89 -4.43 1.86
N GLY A 11 8.90 -3.95 3.10
CA GLY A 11 9.32 -2.60 3.47
C GLY A 11 8.32 -1.52 3.08
N ILE A 12 7.03 -1.85 3.03
CA ILE A 12 5.92 -0.89 2.88
C ILE A 12 5.19 -0.85 4.22
N PHE A 13 5.32 0.26 4.93
CA PHE A 13 4.79 0.39 6.29
C PHE A 13 3.56 1.28 6.30
N LEU A 14 2.55 0.90 7.09
CA LEU A 14 1.37 1.75 7.27
C LEU A 14 1.78 3.02 8.01
N TYR A 15 1.63 4.17 7.36
CA TYR A 15 1.95 5.48 7.94
C TYR A 15 0.73 6.10 8.61
N LYS A 16 -0.41 6.13 7.91
CA LYS A 16 -1.68 6.64 8.42
C LYS A 16 -2.83 5.94 7.70
N ILE A 17 -3.94 5.73 8.39
CA ILE A 17 -5.23 5.43 7.76
C ILE A 17 -5.95 6.78 7.67
N PRO A 18 -5.82 7.55 6.56
CA PRO A 18 -6.77 8.62 6.29
C PRO A 18 -8.16 7.97 6.18
N TYR A 19 -9.14 8.47 6.92
CA TYR A 19 -10.54 8.03 6.99
C TYR A 19 -11.05 6.96 5.99
N GLU A 20 -11.78 5.98 6.52
CA GLU A 20 -12.54 4.94 5.78
C GLU A 20 -11.66 3.92 5.01
N ASN A 21 -11.58 4.08 3.69
CA ASN A 21 -11.03 3.12 2.72
C ASN A 21 -9.73 3.61 2.07
N VAL A 22 -9.10 4.61 2.69
CA VAL A 22 -7.88 5.22 2.21
C VAL A 22 -6.72 4.86 3.14
N TYR A 23 -5.62 4.43 2.56
CA TYR A 23 -4.43 3.99 3.28
C TYR A 23 -3.24 4.77 2.78
N LEU A 24 -2.48 5.34 3.71
CA LEU A 24 -1.22 5.99 3.42
C LEU A 24 -0.10 5.12 3.97
N PHE A 25 0.69 4.56 3.07
CA PHE A 25 1.89 3.80 3.38
C PHE A 25 3.15 4.63 3.13
N LYS A 26 4.27 4.21 3.72
CA LYS A 26 5.59 4.79 3.54
C LYS A 26 6.60 3.69 3.17
N LYS A 27 7.50 4.00 2.23
CA LYS A 27 8.66 3.17 1.88
C LYS A 27 9.88 4.08 1.67
N GLY A 28 10.86 4.00 2.57
CA GLY A 28 11.93 5.01 2.62
C GLY A 28 11.33 6.38 2.87
N ASP A 29 11.73 7.39 2.11
CA ASP A 29 11.16 8.75 2.19
C ASP A 29 9.93 8.97 1.30
N SER A 30 9.53 7.95 0.53
CA SER A 30 8.42 8.02 -0.42
C SER A 30 7.11 7.57 0.21
N LEU A 31 6.01 8.19 -0.22
CA LEU A 31 4.65 7.88 0.23
C LEU A 31 3.89 7.11 -0.84
N ILE A 32 3.06 6.17 -0.40
CA ILE A 32 2.18 5.38 -1.25
C ILE A 32 0.76 5.58 -0.74
N PHE A 33 -0.08 6.23 -1.53
CA PHE A 33 -1.48 6.44 -1.24
C PHE A 33 -2.30 5.36 -1.93
N VAL A 34 -3.18 4.71 -1.19
CA VAL A 34 -4.01 3.59 -1.65
C VAL A 34 -5.46 3.92 -1.33
N ASN A 35 -6.29 4.01 -2.35
CA ASN A 35 -7.73 4.20 -2.20
C ASN A 35 -8.45 2.93 -2.67
N LEU A 36 -9.12 2.23 -1.73
CA LEU A 36 -9.82 0.98 -2.03
C LEU A 36 -11.12 1.20 -2.80
N ASP A 37 -11.83 2.33 -2.58
CA ASP A 37 -13.08 2.64 -3.29
C ASP A 37 -12.83 2.92 -4.77
N LEU A 38 -11.79 3.70 -5.06
CA LEU A 38 -11.38 4.06 -6.42
C LEU A 38 -10.46 3.01 -7.07
N LYS A 39 -10.04 1.99 -6.30
CA LYS A 39 -9.06 0.98 -6.71
C LYS A 39 -7.77 1.59 -7.28
N LEU A 40 -7.26 2.59 -6.58
CA LEU A 40 -6.21 3.49 -7.07
C LEU A 40 -4.98 3.45 -6.16
N ILE A 41 -3.79 3.46 -6.77
CA ILE A 41 -2.50 3.61 -6.10
C ILE A 41 -1.81 4.87 -6.66
N GLU A 42 -1.43 5.78 -5.78
CA GLU A 42 -0.63 6.95 -6.10
C GLU A 42 0.72 6.89 -5.36
N PHE A 43 1.77 7.27 -6.07
CA PHE A 43 3.12 7.34 -5.52
C PHE A 43 3.57 8.80 -5.43
N ARG A 44 4.14 9.19 -4.29
CA ARG A 44 4.75 10.52 -4.10
C ARG A 44 6.18 10.37 -3.65
N GLY A 45 7.10 10.91 -4.44
CA GLY A 45 8.54 10.77 -4.27
C GLY A 45 9.15 9.77 -5.26
N ASP A 46 10.47 9.61 -5.17
CA ASP A 46 11.21 8.62 -5.96
C ASP A 46 10.99 7.22 -5.35
N ILE A 47 10.27 6.36 -6.05
CA ILE A 47 9.92 5.03 -5.54
C ILE A 47 10.33 3.94 -6.53
N SER A 48 11.10 2.98 -6.01
CA SER A 48 11.35 1.72 -6.67
C SER A 48 10.66 0.59 -5.92
N LEU A 49 9.78 -0.12 -6.62
CA LEU A 49 9.09 -1.31 -6.11
C LEU A 49 9.56 -2.53 -6.89
N ASN A 50 10.01 -3.55 -6.17
CA ASN A 50 10.16 -4.86 -6.78
C ASN A 50 8.78 -5.46 -7.12
N PHE A 51 8.78 -6.44 -8.01
CA PHE A 51 7.53 -7.08 -8.48
C PHE A 51 6.66 -7.60 -7.34
N LYS A 52 7.27 -8.20 -6.31
CA LYS A 52 6.57 -8.73 -5.13
C LYS A 52 5.83 -7.63 -4.36
N ALA A 53 6.48 -6.50 -4.13
CA ALA A 53 5.91 -5.37 -3.42
C ALA A 53 4.76 -4.73 -4.20
N TYR A 54 4.94 -4.56 -5.52
CA TYR A 54 3.90 -4.05 -6.40
C TYR A 54 2.68 -4.99 -6.45
N LYS A 55 2.90 -6.31 -6.58
CA LYS A 55 1.83 -7.31 -6.54
C LYS A 55 1.06 -7.25 -5.22
N LEU A 56 1.74 -7.16 -4.07
CA LEU A 56 1.07 -7.08 -2.77
C LEU A 56 0.24 -5.80 -2.61
N LEU A 57 0.68 -4.67 -3.17
CA LEU A 57 -0.13 -3.45 -3.20
C LEU A 57 -1.38 -3.61 -4.06
N LEU A 58 -1.25 -4.23 -5.23
CA LEU A 58 -2.41 -4.54 -6.08
C LEU A 58 -3.37 -5.49 -5.38
N ASP A 59 -2.86 -6.57 -4.79
CA ASP A 59 -3.68 -7.54 -4.06
C ASP A 59 -4.41 -6.88 -2.87
N PHE A 60 -3.77 -5.92 -2.20
CA PHE A 60 -4.38 -5.12 -1.14
C PHE A 60 -5.49 -4.20 -1.67
N VAL A 61 -5.29 -3.57 -2.84
CA VAL A 61 -6.26 -2.66 -3.48
C VAL A 61 -7.48 -3.40 -4.01
N PHE A 62 -7.25 -4.52 -4.68
CA PHE A 62 -8.30 -5.30 -5.35
C PHE A 62 -8.90 -6.39 -4.45
N ASP A 63 -8.54 -6.36 -3.16
CA ASP A 63 -9.02 -7.29 -2.14
C ASP A 63 -8.88 -8.77 -2.53
N LYS A 64 -7.78 -9.13 -3.19
CA LYS A 64 -7.59 -10.49 -3.74
C LYS A 64 -7.30 -11.56 -2.67
N PHE A 65 -7.31 -11.20 -1.39
CA PHE A 65 -6.93 -12.09 -0.29
C PHE A 65 -7.70 -11.84 1.03
N ILE A 66 -8.97 -11.41 0.93
CA ILE A 66 -9.94 -11.60 2.02
C ILE A 66 -11.00 -12.63 1.65
#